data_AF-A0A8T6VL61-F1
#
_entry.id   AF-A0A8T6VL61-F1
#
_cell.length_a   1.000
_cell.length_b   1.000
_cell.length_c   1.000
_cell.angle_alpha   90.00
_cell.angle_beta   90.00
_cell.angle_gamma   90.00
#
_symmetry.space_group_name_H-M   'P 1'
#
loop_
_entity.id
_entity.type
_entity.pdbx_description
1 polymer ?
#
loop_
_entity_poly.entity_id
_entity_poly.type
_entity_poly.pdbx_seq_one_letter_code
_entity_poly.pdbx_strand_id
1 'polypeptide(L)' 'PTGRDVIDRFITEAPQYLRPYGRVLLVQSSLSNVEATLNRFHKKGLEARILAEQKAMFETITIVEAQRRN' A
#
# COMPACT_ATOMS: atom_id res chain seq x y z
N PRO A 1 2.34 -13.44 13.14
CA PRO A 1 1.61 -13.08 11.90
C PRO A 1 2.00 -11.67 11.42
N THR A 2 2.25 -11.49 10.11
CA THR A 2 2.78 -10.23 9.53
C THR A 2 1.70 -9.22 9.13
N GLY A 3 0.41 -9.56 9.28
CA GLY A 3 -0.72 -8.73 8.83
C GLY A 3 -0.99 -8.77 7.31
N ARG A 4 -0.19 -9.53 6.55
CA ARG A 4 -0.25 -9.55 5.07
C ARG A 4 -1.57 -10.05 4.51
N ASP A 5 -2.25 -10.98 5.17
CA ASP A 5 -3.51 -11.52 4.65
C ASP A 5 -4.58 -10.42 4.52
N VAL A 6 -4.61 -9.47 5.46
CA VAL A 6 -5.53 -8.33 5.43
C VAL A 6 -5.10 -7.31 4.38
N ILE A 7 -3.80 -6.98 4.34
CA ILE A 7 -3.23 -6.03 3.38
C ILE A 7 -3.43 -6.52 1.94
N ASP A 8 -3.10 -7.77 1.66
CA ASP A 8 -3.13 -8.35 0.31
C ASP A 8 -4.57 -8.49 -0.20
N ARG A 9 -5.52 -8.82 0.68
CA ARG A 9 -6.96 -8.80 0.35
C ARG A 9 -7.43 -7.39 0.03
N PHE A 10 -7.10 -6.40 0.87
CA PHE A 10 -7.45 -5.01 0.62
C PHE A 10 -6.89 -4.50 -0.71
N ILE A 11 -5.60 -4.72 -1.00
CA ILE A 11 -4.98 -4.31 -2.27
C ILE A 11 -5.66 -4.96 -3.48
N THR A 12 -6.09 -6.22 -3.31
CA THR A 12 -6.77 -6.96 -4.38
C THR A 12 -8.12 -6.36 -4.74
N GLU A 13 -8.84 -5.86 -3.74
CA GLU A 13 -10.20 -5.35 -3.89
C GLU A 13 -10.26 -3.83 -4.12
N ALA A 14 -9.34 -3.04 -3.56
CA ALA A 14 -9.39 -1.58 -3.58
C ALA A 14 -9.56 -0.94 -4.98
N PRO A 15 -8.89 -1.41 -6.06
CA PRO A 15 -8.99 -0.78 -7.38
C PRO A 15 -10.42 -0.66 -7.93
N GLN A 16 -11.30 -1.62 -7.61
CA GLN A 16 -12.69 -1.62 -8.12
C GLN A 16 -13.53 -0.47 -7.55
N TYR A 17 -13.11 0.10 -6.42
CA TYR A 17 -13.80 1.19 -5.73
C TYR A 17 -13.20 2.56 -6.06
N LEU A 18 -12.08 2.62 -6.79
CA LEU A 18 -11.43 3.87 -7.15
C LEU A 18 -12.03 4.47 -8.44
N ARG A 19 -12.50 5.71 -8.35
CA ARG A 19 -12.77 6.57 -9.52
C ARG A 19 -11.44 6.94 -10.22
N PRO A 20 -11.47 7.43 -11.47
CA PRO A 20 -10.28 8.01 -12.11
C PRO A 20 -9.60 9.01 -11.20
N TYR A 21 -8.26 8.95 -11.10
CA TYR A 21 -7.42 9.74 -10.20
C TYR A 21 -7.63 9.49 -8.69
N GLY A 22 -8.52 8.56 -8.31
CA GLY A 22 -8.74 8.14 -6.93
C GLY A 22 -7.50 7.50 -6.32
N ARG A 23 -7.36 7.64 -4.99
CA ARG A 23 -6.16 7.24 -4.26
C ARG A 23 -6.48 6.42 -3.02
N VAL A 24 -5.53 5.56 -2.68
CA VAL A 24 -5.42 4.84 -1.41
C VAL A 24 -4.25 5.43 -0.65
N LEU A 25 -4.43 5.67 0.65
CA LEU A 25 -3.36 5.91 1.60
C LEU A 25 -3.36 4.77 2.61
N LEU A 26 -2.31 3.97 2.62
CA LEU A 26 -2.17 2.81 3.48
C LEU A 26 -1.05 3.05 4.49
N VAL A 27 -1.39 3.07 5.78
CA VAL A 27 -0.42 3.03 6.87
C VAL A 27 0.00 1.58 7.08
N GLN A 28 1.30 1.31 7.08
CA GLN A 28 1.85 -0.02 7.22
C GLN A 28 3.18 0.00 7.99
N SER A 29 3.43 -1.03 8.80
CA SER A 29 4.76 -1.30 9.36
C SER A 29 5.71 -1.90 8.30
N SER A 30 7.01 -1.59 8.43
CA SER A 30 8.09 -2.24 7.69
C SER A 30 8.18 -3.75 7.95
N LEU A 31 7.69 -4.23 9.10
CA LEU A 31 7.61 -5.66 9.43
C LEU A 31 6.66 -6.43 8.48
N SER A 32 5.77 -5.71 7.80
CA SER A 32 4.85 -6.26 6.80
C SER A 32 5.39 -6.16 5.36
N ASN A 33 6.69 -5.94 5.14
CA ASN A 33 7.33 -5.86 3.82
C ASN A 33 6.66 -4.84 2.86
N VAL A 34 7.05 -3.57 2.96
CA VAL A 34 6.50 -2.47 2.14
C VAL A 34 6.70 -2.69 0.64
N GLU A 35 7.83 -3.26 0.22
CA GLU A 35 8.12 -3.51 -1.20
C GLU A 35 7.11 -4.47 -1.83
N ALA A 36 6.76 -5.54 -1.12
CA ALA A 36 5.73 -6.46 -1.58
C ALA A 36 4.34 -5.80 -1.67
N THR A 37 4.08 -4.75 -0.89
CA THR A 37 2.84 -3.94 -1.00
C THR A 37 2.86 -3.08 -2.26
N LEU A 38 3.95 -2.35 -2.51
CA LEU A 38 4.13 -1.57 -3.74
C LEU A 38 3.98 -2.44 -5.00
N ASN A 39 4.66 -3.59 -5.02
CA ASN A 39 4.61 -4.53 -6.14
C ASN A 39 3.20 -5.08 -6.39
N ARG A 40 2.40 -5.31 -5.33
CA ARG A 40 1.02 -5.77 -5.48
C ARG A 40 0.11 -4.67 -6.02
N PHE A 41 0.25 -3.43 -5.57
CA PHE A 41 -0.49 -2.31 -6.16
C PHE A 41 -0.17 -2.13 -7.64
N HIS A 42 1.11 -2.21 -8.03
CA HIS A 42 1.52 -2.16 -9.44
C HIS A 42 0.90 -3.30 -10.27
N LYS A 43 0.91 -4.54 -9.76
CA LYS A 43 0.23 -5.69 -10.40
C LYS A 43 -1.28 -5.51 -10.53
N LYS A 44 -1.88 -4.61 -9.74
CA LYS A 44 -3.30 -4.24 -9.79
C LYS A 44 -3.57 -3.01 -10.65
N GLY A 45 -2.57 -2.53 -11.40
CA GLY A 45 -2.71 -1.40 -12.31
C GLY A 45 -2.74 -0.03 -11.61
N LEU A 46 -2.38 0.02 -10.33
CA LEU A 46 -2.24 1.28 -9.57
C LEU A 46 -0.77 1.68 -9.53
N GLU A 47 -0.49 2.96 -9.70
CA GLU A 47 0.83 3.48 -9.40
C GLU A 47 0.99 3.62 -7.89
N ALA A 48 2.09 3.13 -7.34
CA ALA A 48 2.31 3.14 -5.90
C ALA A 48 3.69 3.69 -5.51
N ARG A 49 3.72 4.47 -4.44
CA ARG A 49 4.95 5.06 -3.89
C ARG A 49 4.87 5.21 -2.38
N ILE A 50 6.04 5.30 -1.74
CA ILE A 50 6.14 5.72 -0.34
C ILE A 50 5.93 7.23 -0.29
N LEU A 51 4.95 7.66 0.49
CA LEU A 51 4.63 9.08 0.67
C LEU A 51 5.34 9.67 1.89
N ALA A 52 5.44 8.90 2.97
CA ALA A 52 6.09 9.31 4.21
C ALA A 52 6.57 8.09 4.99
N GLU A 53 7.60 8.30 5.81
CA GLU A 53 8.17 7.29 6.69
C GLU A 53 8.48 7.91 8.06
N GLN A 54 8.19 7.17 9.11
CA GLN A 54 8.55 7.52 10.48
C GLN A 54 9.27 6.32 11.09
N LYS A 55 10.55 6.50 11.43
CA LYS A 55 11.29 5.49 12.21
C LYS A 55 10.70 5.41 13.61
N ALA A 56 10.33 4.21 14.02
CA ALA A 56 10.05 3.81 15.40
C ALA A 56 11.19 2.90 15.88
N MET A 57 11.16 2.48 17.15
CA MET A 57 12.31 1.79 17.77
C MET A 57 12.77 0.54 16.99
N PHE A 58 11.85 -0.36 16.64
CA PHE A 58 12.15 -1.64 16.01
C PHE A 58 11.58 -1.77 14.59
N GLU A 59 10.96 -0.72 14.07
CA GLU A 59 10.28 -0.72 12.78
C GLU A 59 10.22 0.70 12.19
N THR A 60 9.87 0.78 10.91
CA THR A 60 9.45 2.03 10.28
C THR A 60 7.96 1.95 10.01
N ILE A 61 7.20 2.98 10.41
CA ILE A 61 5.82 3.17 9.98
C ILE A 61 5.84 3.96 8.69
N THR A 62 5.25 3.39 7.64
CA THR A 62 5.26 3.95 6.28
C THR A 62 3.84 4.25 5.84
N ILE A 63 3.67 5.38 5.14
CA ILE A 63 2.47 5.65 4.35
C ILE A 63 2.76 5.31 2.89
N VAL A 64 2.04 4.34 2.35
CA VAL A 64 2.04 4.03 0.91
C VAL A 64 0.86 4.76 0.26
N GLU A 65 1.13 5.58 -0.74
CA GLU A 65 0.11 6.11 -1.65
C GLU A 65 0.02 5.17 -2.86
N ALA A 66 -1.20 4.79 -3.23
CA ALA A 66 -1.49 4.13 -4.51
C ALA A 66 -2.59 4.88 -5.26
N GLN A 67 -2.40 5.17 -6.55
CA GLN A 67 -3.31 5.97 -7.36
C GLN A 67 -3.74 5.24 -8.63
N ARG A 68 -5.03 5.35 -8.95
CA ARG A 68 -5.56 4.96 -10.26
C ARG A 68 -5.26 6.06 -11.26
N ARG A 69 -4.44 5.77 -12.26
CA ARG A 69 -4.38 6.59 -13.48
C ARG A 69 -5.53 6.18 -14.39
N ASN A 70 -6.12 7.18 -15.07
CA ASN A 70 -7.26 7.09 -15.99
C ASN A 70 -7.80 5.67 -16.26
#